data_AF-A0A392Q861-F1
#
_entry.id   AF-A0A392Q861-F1
#
_cell.length_a   1.000
_cell.length_b   1.000
_cell.length_c   1.000
_cell.angle_alpha   90.00
_cell.angle_beta   90.00
_cell.angle_gamma   90.00
#
_symmetry.space_group_name_H-M   'P 1'
#
loop_
_entity.id
_entity.type
_entity.pdbx_description
1 polymer ?
#
loop_
_entity_poly.entity_id
_entity_poly.type
_entity_poly.pdbx_seq_one_letter_code
_entity_poly.pdbx_strand_id
1 'polypeptide(L)' 'MSIDIFQVIDVDLPITVKLKVVQADIGLKGDTAQGGGSKSVTLDTGAVVNVPLFVSEGEEILVDTRSGQYMSRA' A
#
# COMPACT_ATOMS: atom_id res chain seq x y z
N MET A 1 -23.28 35.71 -18.01
CA MET A 1 -22.40 35.39 -16.86
C MET A 1 -22.81 34.00 -16.40
N SER A 2 -22.21 32.96 -16.99
CA SER A 2 -22.44 31.58 -16.56
C SER A 2 -21.52 31.31 -15.38
N ILE A 3 -22.11 30.80 -14.30
CA ILE A 3 -21.40 30.35 -13.11
C ILE A 3 -21.35 28.83 -13.25
N ASP A 4 -20.20 28.32 -13.68
CA ASP A 4 -19.90 26.89 -13.68
C ASP A 4 -19.57 26.45 -12.25
N ILE A 5 -20.56 25.92 -11.53
CA ILE A 5 -20.43 25.41 -10.15
C ILE A 5 -20.09 23.91 -10.06
N PHE A 6 -19.52 23.31 -11.11
CA PHE A 6 -19.02 21.94 -11.02
C PHE A 6 -17.63 21.91 -10.38
N GLN A 7 -17.59 22.26 -9.08
CA GLN A 7 -16.41 22.04 -8.25
C GLN A 7 -16.66 20.80 -7.39
N VAL A 8 -15.78 19.80 -7.49
CA VAL A 8 -15.85 18.61 -6.63
C VAL A 8 -15.55 19.05 -5.19
N ILE A 9 -16.51 18.82 -4.30
CA ILE A 9 -16.45 19.30 -2.90
C ILE A 9 -15.86 18.24 -1.97
N ASP A 10 -15.99 16.96 -2.31
CA ASP A 10 -15.57 15.86 -1.45
C ASP A 10 -15.30 14.56 -2.24
N VAL A 11 -14.45 13.69 -1.69
CA VAL A 11 -14.17 12.35 -2.23
C VAL A 11 -14.14 11.34 -1.09
N ASP A 12 -15.03 10.36 -1.14
CA ASP A 12 -15.08 9.28 -0.16
C ASP A 12 -14.32 8.07 -0.70
N LEU A 13 -13.31 7.64 0.05
CA LEU A 13 -12.51 6.46 -0.28
C LEU A 13 -13.01 5.28 0.55
N PRO A 14 -13.07 4.07 -0.04
CA PRO A 14 -13.31 2.87 0.75
C PRO A 14 -12.20 2.72 1.81
N ILE A 15 -12.57 2.10 2.94
CA ILE A 15 -11.64 1.91 4.08
C ILE A 15 -10.41 1.12 3.66
N THR A 16 -10.56 0.18 2.72
CA THR A 16 -9.47 -0.62 2.17
C THR A 16 -9.48 -0.60 0.65
N VAL A 17 -8.27 -0.63 0.09
CA VAL A 17 -8.04 -0.73 -1.36
C VAL A 17 -7.12 -1.88 -1.66
N LYS A 18 -7.33 -2.54 -2.79
CA LYS A 18 -6.41 -3.55 -3.33
C LYS A 18 -5.40 -2.84 -4.23
N LEU A 19 -4.13 -3.01 -3.93
CA LEU A 19 -3.03 -2.41 -4.68
C LEU A 19 -2.01 -3.48 -5.03
N LYS A 20 -1.41 -3.35 -6.22
CA LYS A 20 -0.43 -4.32 -6.71
C LYS A 20 0.96 -3.90 -6.28
N VAL A 21 1.73 -4.84 -5.78
CA VAL A 21 3.16 -4.63 -5.52
C VAL A 21 3.91 -4.61 -6.85
N VAL A 22 4.54 -3.48 -7.18
CA VAL A 22 5.33 -3.31 -8.41
C VAL A 22 6.83 -3.38 -8.17
N GLN A 23 7.28 -3.25 -6.92
CA GLN A 23 8.66 -3.45 -6.54
C GLN A 23 8.73 -3.93 -5.09
N ALA A 24 9.57 -4.93 -4.82
CA ALA A 24 9.83 -5.39 -3.46
C ALA A 24 11.31 -5.31 -3.13
N ASP A 25 11.67 -4.60 -2.06
CA ASP A 25 13.06 -4.55 -1.61
C ASP A 25 13.52 -5.94 -1.13
N ILE A 26 14.81 -6.22 -1.30
CA ILE A 26 15.41 -7.48 -0.86
C ILE A 26 15.57 -7.37 0.66
N GLY A 27 14.51 -7.71 1.39
CA GLY A 27 14.48 -7.62 2.85
C GLY A 27 15.77 -8.19 3.44
N LEU A 28 16.64 -7.29 3.92
CA LEU A 28 17.93 -7.65 4.49
C LEU A 28 17.66 -8.55 5.69
N LYS A 29 17.86 -9.86 5.48
CA LYS A 29 17.71 -10.92 6.49
C LYS A 29 18.68 -10.78 7.67
N GLY A 30 19.46 -9.68 7.73
CA GLY A 30 20.63 -9.50 8.58
C GLY A 30 20.38 -9.06 10.02
N ASP A 31 19.27 -8.37 10.34
CA ASP A 31 19.16 -7.67 11.64
C ASP A 31 17.92 -7.95 12.49
N THR A 32 17.09 -8.93 12.15
CA THR A 32 15.97 -9.34 13.03
C THR A 32 16.10 -10.78 13.47
N ALA A 33 16.78 -10.98 14.60
CA ALA A 33 16.98 -12.25 15.30
C ALA A 33 15.68 -12.91 15.86
N GLN A 34 14.49 -12.48 15.44
CA GLN A 34 13.21 -12.94 16.01
C GLN A 34 12.08 -12.97 14.96
N GLY A 35 12.24 -13.72 13.85
CA GLY A 35 11.12 -14.30 13.07
C GLY A 35 10.00 -13.38 12.50
N GLY A 36 10.07 -12.06 12.64
CA GLY A 36 8.98 -11.12 12.34
C GLY A 36 9.44 -9.87 11.58
N GLY A 37 10.38 -10.02 10.65
CA GLY A 37 10.84 -8.92 9.81
C GLY A 37 9.72 -8.39 8.90
N SER A 38 9.80 -7.10 8.58
CA SER A 38 9.04 -6.48 7.49
C SER A 38 10.02 -6.01 6.41
N LYS A 39 9.52 -5.88 5.19
CA LYS A 39 10.22 -5.22 4.09
C LYS A 39 9.34 -4.14 3.51
N SER A 40 9.99 -3.13 2.94
CA SER A 40 9.29 -2.09 2.21
C SER A 40 9.02 -2.55 0.77
N VAL A 41 7.82 -2.27 0.28
CA VAL A 41 7.41 -2.53 -1.10
C VAL A 41 6.79 -1.28 -1.70
N THR A 42 6.96 -1.09 -2.99
CA THR A 42 6.32 -0.02 -3.76
C THR A 42 5.07 -0.58 -4.46
N LEU A 43 3.98 0.16 -4.37
CA LEU A 43 2.69 -0.15 -4.98
C LEU A 43 2.56 0.52 -6.35
N ASP A 44 1.59 0.09 -7.17
CA ASP A 44 1.35 0.65 -8.51
C ASP A 44 1.04 2.16 -8.50
N THR A 45 0.54 2.66 -7.37
CA THR A 45 0.31 4.08 -7.10
C THR A 45 1.60 4.87 -6.78
N GLY A 46 2.73 4.18 -6.60
CA GLY A 46 4.00 4.75 -6.11
C GLY A 46 4.11 4.83 -4.59
N ALA A 47 3.05 4.47 -3.85
CA ALA A 47 3.10 4.44 -2.38
C ALA A 47 4.06 3.34 -1.89
N VAL A 48 4.79 3.63 -0.81
CA VAL A 48 5.70 2.66 -0.17
C VAL A 48 5.08 2.19 1.14
N VAL A 49 4.92 0.88 1.30
CA VAL A 49 4.32 0.27 2.49
C VAL A 49 5.20 -0.85 3.05
N ASN A 50 5.18 -1.02 4.37
CA ASN A 50 5.86 -2.13 5.03
C ASN A 50 4.94 -3.36 5.08
N VAL A 51 5.45 -4.47 4.56
CA VAL A 51 4.74 -5.75 4.46
C VAL A 51 5.58 -6.88 5.05
N PRO A 52 4.98 -8.02 5.40
CA PRO A 52 5.73 -9.20 5.78
C PRO A 52 6.70 -9.66 4.68
N LEU A 53 7.83 -10.26 5.06
CA LEU A 53 8.90 -10.66 4.14
C LEU A 53 8.44 -11.58 2.99
N PHE A 54 7.35 -12.32 3.19
CA PHE A 54 6.82 -13.27 2.21
C PHE A 54 6.14 -12.61 1.00
N VAL A 55 5.74 -11.33 1.09
CA VAL A 55 4.97 -10.65 0.02
C VAL A 55 5.87 -10.41 -1.18
N SER A 56 5.50 -10.89 -2.36
CA SER A 56 6.34 -10.79 -3.56
C SER A 56 5.87 -9.72 -4.53
N GLU A 57 6.75 -9.29 -5.42
CA GLU A 57 6.36 -8.45 -6.55
C GLU A 57 5.30 -9.16 -7.41
N GLY A 58 4.31 -8.42 -7.88
CA GLY A 58 3.17 -8.93 -8.62
C GLY A 58 1.98 -9.37 -7.77
N GLU A 59 2.13 -9.53 -6.45
CA GLU A 59 1.02 -9.81 -5.54
C GLU A 59 0.12 -8.58 -5.33
N GLU A 60 -1.17 -8.84 -5.09
CA GLU A 60 -2.11 -7.82 -4.64
C GLU A 60 -2.22 -7.87 -3.11
N ILE A 61 -2.17 -6.69 -2.49
CA ILE A 61 -2.32 -6.51 -1.05
C ILE A 61 -3.47 -5.56 -0.76
N LEU A 62 -4.12 -5.77 0.38
CA LEU A 62 -5.08 -4.84 0.95
C LEU A 62 -4.36 -3.81 1.82
N VAL A 63 -4.64 -2.53 1.56
CA VAL A 63 -4.10 -1.39 2.29
C VAL A 63 -5.24 -0.57 2.88
N ASP A 64 -5.14 -0.19 4.15
CA ASP A 64 -6.08 0.74 4.79
C ASP A 64 -5.79 2.17 4.28
N THR A 65 -6.78 2.82 3.68
CA THR A 65 -6.62 4.13 3.01
C THR A 65 -6.45 5.30 3.98
N ARG A 66 -6.79 5.12 5.26
CA ARG A 66 -6.71 6.16 6.29
C ARG A 66 -5.33 6.21 6.92
N SER A 67 -4.71 5.04 7.10
CA SER A 67 -3.41 4.85 7.74
C SER A 67 -2.27 4.53 6.77
N GLY A 68 -2.58 4.08 5.56
CA GLY A 68 -1.61 3.62 4.56
C GLY A 68 -0.97 2.28 4.92
N GLN A 69 -1.54 1.51 5.85
CA GLN A 69 -0.92 0.28 6.33
C GLN A 69 -1.42 -0.97 5.61
N TYR A 70 -0.50 -1.93 5.46
CA TYR A 70 -0.83 -3.28 5.02
C TYR A 70 -1.81 -3.93 5.99
N MET A 71 -2.87 -4.52 5.44
CA MET A 71 -3.85 -5.29 6.21
C MET A 71 -3.68 -6.80 5.98
N SER A 72 -3.73 -7.23 4.72
CA SER A 72 -3.63 -8.63 4.35
C SER A 72 -3.25 -8.80 2.88
N ARG A 73 -2.93 -10.03 2.48
CA ARG A 73 -2.98 -10.42 1.07
C ARG A 73 -4.43 -10.37 0.58
N ALA A 74 -4.61 -9.99 -0.68
CA ALA A 74 -5.92 -9.89 -1.33
C ALA A 74 -6.47 -11.26 -1.78
#